data_AF-A0A9E8MU23-F1
#
_entry.id   AF-A0A9E8MU23-F1
#
_cell.length_a   1.000
_cell.length_b   1.000
_cell.length_c   1.000
_cell.angle_alpha   90.00
_cell.angle_beta   90.00
_cell.angle_gamma   90.00
#
_symmetry.space_group_name_H-M   'P 1'
#
loop_
_entity.id
_entity.type
_entity.pdbx_description
1 polymer ?
#
loop_
_entity_poly.entity_id
_entity_poly.type
_entity_poly.pdbx_seq_one_letter_code
_entity_poly.pdbx_strand_id
1 'polypeptide(L)'
;MPNIEESKRNRSVSISNKRKFEAKVPQTSNNATDLNFKENIVKVYMQDIPALLEEPYTSNIGNYRSKIAFEYAFYRGPDLAVKSYATTWEKVTENIYRNEDFGGQLNKNNYYEADLDRLLVNATSDKETIQLIFDFVKSKVKWNDYIGYTSENGVKKAYKEGVGNIADINLMLISMLRHAKINANPVLISTGNNGIPLFPTQSGFNYVICAVQLDQSILLLDASHENAKENILPKRVLNWQGRLIREDGTSDWINLNPESPSQEMIMLNYVLDSEWNIEGKIHKRLTEYLALDYRDENKGATSETQIRKLEENKGNIEILNIELKDENNINKPIVYNYDFKLKNGVDEIGGKLYLSPLLFLNKEENPFKQDSRLYPIDFIYPIANKYIVNIELPDGYAVESMPENIKVELNVYDGKFSYLIRENENNLQLTVEFVLNKTFVLPSEYNQFKEFFALSFEKQSEQIVLARKQQN
;
A
#
# COMPACT_ATOMS: atom_id res chain seq x y z
N MET A 1 1.57 20.82 -25.45
CA MET A 1 1.36 19.58 -26.23
C MET A 1 2.54 19.41 -27.19
N PRO A 2 3.06 18.19 -27.39
CA PRO A 2 4.17 17.97 -28.33
C PRO A 2 3.72 18.26 -29.78
N ASN A 3 4.66 18.70 -30.63
CA ASN A 3 4.43 18.77 -32.07
C ASN A 3 4.72 17.39 -32.68
N ILE A 4 3.73 16.82 -33.36
CA ILE A 4 3.79 15.48 -33.95
C ILE A 4 3.70 15.60 -35.47
N GLU A 5 4.73 15.13 -36.16
CA GLU A 5 4.77 15.03 -37.62
C GLU A 5 4.67 13.57 -38.05
N GLU A 6 3.64 13.23 -38.81
CA GLU A 6 3.45 11.91 -39.39
C GLU A 6 3.73 11.91 -40.89
N SER A 7 4.49 10.92 -41.35
CA SER A 7 4.76 10.73 -42.78
C SER A 7 4.86 9.26 -43.13
N LYS A 8 4.81 8.93 -44.42
CA LYS A 8 4.96 7.57 -44.93
C LYS A 8 6.04 7.54 -45.99
N ARG A 9 6.86 6.48 -46.00
CA ARG A 9 7.75 6.21 -47.12
C ARG A 9 7.72 4.74 -47.50
N ASN A 10 7.89 4.47 -48.79
CA ASN A 10 8.04 3.10 -49.28
C ASN A 10 9.50 2.66 -49.05
N ARG A 11 9.68 1.44 -48.57
CA ARG A 11 10.99 0.81 -48.42
C ARG A 11 10.95 -0.62 -48.94
N SER A 12 12.09 -1.06 -49.45
CA SER A 12 12.30 -2.45 -49.86
C SER A 12 13.51 -3.01 -49.12
N VAL A 13 13.41 -4.25 -48.66
CA VAL A 13 14.53 -4.99 -48.04
C VAL A 13 14.67 -6.34 -48.74
N SER A 14 15.84 -6.61 -49.29
CA SER A 14 16.16 -7.91 -49.90
C SER A 14 16.60 -8.91 -48.84
N ILE A 15 15.86 -10.00 -48.71
CA ILE A 15 16.21 -11.11 -47.81
C ILE A 15 16.83 -12.23 -48.66
N SER A 16 18.12 -12.52 -48.44
CA SER A 16 18.82 -13.61 -49.15
C SER A 16 18.91 -14.85 -48.27
N ASN A 17 18.34 -15.97 -48.74
CA ASN A 17 18.49 -17.27 -48.11
C ASN A 17 19.42 -18.16 -48.94
N LYS A 18 20.42 -18.74 -48.27
CA LYS A 18 21.37 -19.68 -48.86
C LYS A 18 21.08 -21.09 -48.36
N ARG A 19 20.54 -21.95 -49.23
CA ARG A 19 20.35 -23.37 -48.92
C ARG A 19 21.44 -24.19 -49.61
N LYS A 20 22.20 -24.94 -48.82
CA LYS A 20 23.12 -25.98 -49.28
C LYS A 20 22.40 -27.31 -49.27
N PHE A 21 22.43 -28.03 -50.39
CA PHE A 21 21.96 -29.41 -50.47
C PHE A 21 23.17 -30.34 -50.47
N GLU A 22 23.17 -31.34 -49.59
CA GLU A 22 24.17 -32.41 -49.64
C GLU A 22 23.80 -33.40 -50.75
N ALA A 23 24.54 -33.34 -51.85
CA ALA A 23 24.52 -34.32 -52.93
C ALA A 23 25.98 -34.66 -53.33
N LYS A 24 26.18 -35.70 -54.15
CA LYS A 24 27.51 -36.13 -54.65
C LYS A 24 28.30 -35.00 -55.36
N VAL A 25 27.62 -33.93 -55.78
CA VAL A 25 28.20 -32.62 -56.12
C VAL A 25 27.44 -31.55 -55.33
N PRO A 26 28.09 -30.76 -54.45
CA PRO A 26 27.38 -29.77 -53.65
C PRO A 26 26.79 -28.67 -54.54
N GLN A 27 25.46 -28.54 -54.52
CA GLN A 27 24.75 -27.45 -55.17
C GLN A 27 24.34 -26.39 -54.15
N THR A 28 24.57 -25.13 -54.49
CA THR A 28 24.21 -23.97 -53.66
C THR A 28 23.12 -23.20 -54.39
N SER A 29 21.95 -23.05 -53.76
CA SER A 29 20.89 -22.17 -54.27
C SER A 29 20.84 -20.89 -53.42
N ASN A 30 20.91 -19.74 -54.10
CA ASN A 30 20.73 -18.43 -53.50
C ASN A 30 19.39 -17.89 -53.99
N ASN A 31 18.40 -17.82 -53.09
CA ASN A 31 17.13 -17.15 -53.39
C ASN A 31 17.11 -15.82 -52.63
N ALA A 32 16.94 -14.73 -53.36
CA ALA A 32 16.67 -13.41 -52.80
C ALA A 32 15.19 -13.09 -52.98
N THR A 33 14.55 -12.58 -51.93
CA THR A 33 13.16 -12.12 -51.98
C THR A 33 13.12 -10.67 -51.50
N ASP A 34 12.57 -9.79 -52.32
CA ASP A 34 12.39 -8.38 -51.96
C ASP A 34 11.09 -8.20 -51.19
N LEU A 35 11.20 -7.78 -49.94
CA LEU A 35 10.07 -7.41 -49.11
C LEU A 35 9.83 -5.91 -49.27
N ASN A 36 8.76 -5.55 -49.98
CA ASN A 36 8.30 -4.17 -50.08
C ASN A 36 7.30 -3.85 -48.96
N PHE A 37 7.54 -2.78 -48.22
CA PHE A 37 6.66 -2.33 -47.15
C PHE A 37 6.57 -0.81 -47.06
N LYS A 38 5.51 -0.33 -46.42
CA LYS A 38 5.34 1.08 -46.07
C LYS A 38 5.83 1.30 -44.65
N GLU A 39 6.79 2.19 -44.49
CA GLU A 39 7.19 2.69 -43.17
C GLU A 39 6.31 3.89 -42.80
N ASN A 40 5.68 3.82 -41.64
CA ASN A 40 5.09 4.99 -40.99
C ASN A 40 6.20 5.64 -40.14
N ILE A 41 6.44 6.92 -40.35
CA ILE A 41 7.43 7.71 -39.60
C ILE A 41 6.67 8.71 -38.76
N VAL A 42 6.89 8.65 -37.44
CA VAL A 42 6.37 9.61 -36.47
C VAL A 42 7.56 10.35 -35.88
N LYS A 43 7.61 11.67 -36.06
CA LYS A 43 8.59 12.55 -35.39
C LYS A 43 7.86 13.35 -34.33
N VAL A 44 8.45 13.43 -33.14
CA VAL A 44 7.87 14.15 -32.01
C VAL A 44 8.88 15.17 -31.51
N TYR A 45 8.45 16.43 -31.47
CA TYR A 45 9.25 17.57 -31.04
C TYR A 45 8.60 18.22 -29.82
N MET A 46 9.41 18.49 -28.79
CA MET A 46 8.99 19.21 -27.61
C MET A 46 10.18 20.04 -27.10
N GLN A 47 9.92 21.30 -26.76
CA GLN A 47 10.90 22.25 -26.22
C GLN A 47 10.36 22.83 -24.92
N ASP A 48 11.24 23.38 -24.09
CA ASP A 48 10.91 24.01 -22.81
C ASP A 48 10.04 23.12 -21.89
N ILE A 49 10.37 21.83 -21.84
CA ILE A 49 9.68 20.88 -20.95
C ILE A 49 9.98 21.27 -19.50
N PRO A 50 8.97 21.62 -18.69
CA PRO A 50 9.21 22.00 -17.30
C PRO A 50 9.74 20.81 -16.50
N ALA A 51 10.57 21.09 -15.50
CA ALA A 51 11.05 20.09 -14.57
C ALA A 51 9.90 19.57 -13.68
N LEU A 52 9.95 18.29 -13.31
CA LEU A 52 9.07 17.73 -12.28
C LEU A 52 9.62 18.13 -10.92
N LEU A 53 8.80 18.78 -10.09
CA LEU A 53 9.12 19.15 -8.72
C LEU A 53 8.46 18.18 -7.76
N GLU A 54 9.20 17.64 -6.81
CA GLU A 54 8.62 16.74 -5.81
C GLU A 54 7.75 17.52 -4.83
N GLU A 55 6.52 17.05 -4.63
CA GLU A 55 5.59 17.57 -3.63
C GLU A 55 5.28 16.44 -2.62
N PRO A 56 5.24 16.71 -1.30
CA PRO A 56 4.96 15.70 -0.28
C PRO A 56 3.65 14.95 -0.56
N TYR A 57 3.61 13.65 -0.28
CA TYR A 57 2.43 12.79 -0.54
C TYR A 57 2.04 12.67 -2.03
N THR A 58 2.93 12.95 -2.96
CA THR A 58 2.74 12.55 -4.36
C THR A 58 3.13 11.08 -4.50
N SER A 59 2.27 10.24 -5.08
CA SER A 59 2.54 8.80 -5.25
C SER A 59 3.68 8.54 -6.24
N ASN A 60 3.39 8.35 -7.53
CA ASN A 60 4.44 8.20 -8.55
C ASN A 60 4.51 9.46 -9.41
N ILE A 61 5.52 10.31 -9.16
CA ILE A 61 5.75 11.53 -9.95
C ILE A 61 5.98 11.24 -11.45
N GLY A 62 6.45 10.03 -11.79
CA GLY A 62 6.60 9.55 -13.16
C GLY A 62 5.28 9.47 -13.93
N ASN A 63 4.13 9.39 -13.24
CA ASN A 63 2.82 9.46 -13.89
C ASN A 63 2.58 10.82 -14.58
N TYR A 64 3.20 11.88 -14.10
CA TYR A 64 3.06 13.24 -14.63
C TYR A 64 4.19 13.64 -15.58
N ARG A 65 5.14 12.74 -15.83
CA ARG A 65 6.22 12.96 -16.80
C ARG A 65 5.66 12.94 -18.23
N SER A 66 6.10 13.90 -19.04
CA SER A 66 5.89 13.83 -20.49
C SER A 66 6.57 12.57 -21.06
N LYS A 67 5.79 11.68 -21.67
CA LYS A 67 6.25 10.38 -22.17
C LYS A 67 5.67 10.04 -23.54
N ILE A 68 6.44 9.30 -24.33
CA ILE A 68 6.00 8.66 -25.57
C ILE A 68 6.12 7.15 -25.35
N ALA A 69 5.05 6.42 -25.60
CA ALA A 69 5.02 4.97 -25.50
C ALA A 69 4.50 4.38 -26.80
N PHE A 70 5.16 3.33 -27.28
CA PHE A 70 4.74 2.54 -28.44
C PHE A 70 4.51 1.10 -28.00
N GLU A 71 3.41 0.50 -28.47
CA GLU A 71 3.07 -0.89 -28.19
C GLU A 71 2.96 -1.67 -29.50
N TYR A 72 3.48 -2.89 -29.50
CA TYR A 72 3.37 -3.78 -30.64
C TYR A 72 1.98 -4.41 -30.71
N ALA A 73 1.01 -3.67 -31.27
CA ALA A 73 -0.40 -4.05 -31.22
C ALA A 73 -0.73 -5.34 -31.99
N PHE A 74 -0.17 -5.53 -33.19
CA PHE A 74 -0.41 -6.71 -34.02
C PHE A 74 0.71 -6.94 -35.04
N TYR A 75 0.80 -8.17 -35.52
CA TYR A 75 1.58 -8.57 -36.68
C TYR A 75 0.63 -9.00 -37.80
N ARG A 76 0.88 -8.56 -39.04
CA ARG A 76 0.23 -9.11 -40.23
C ARG A 76 1.29 -9.80 -41.09
N GLY A 77 1.20 -11.12 -41.17
CA GLY A 77 2.13 -11.94 -41.93
C GLY A 77 1.98 -11.79 -43.44
N PRO A 78 2.96 -12.29 -44.23
CA PRO A 78 2.87 -12.33 -45.69
C PRO A 78 1.67 -13.11 -46.22
N ASP A 79 1.17 -14.08 -45.44
CA ASP A 79 -0.05 -14.86 -45.67
C ASP A 79 -1.34 -14.09 -45.35
N LEU A 80 -1.23 -12.81 -45.00
CA LEU A 80 -2.30 -11.93 -44.54
C LEU A 80 -2.91 -12.34 -43.18
N ALA A 81 -2.36 -13.35 -42.50
CA ALA A 81 -2.79 -13.71 -41.17
C ALA A 81 -2.45 -12.59 -40.19
N VAL A 82 -3.44 -12.16 -39.41
CA VAL A 82 -3.28 -11.13 -38.38
C VAL A 82 -3.18 -11.81 -37.03
N LYS A 83 -2.08 -11.54 -36.31
CA LYS A 83 -1.89 -11.95 -34.92
C LYS A 83 -1.90 -10.71 -34.04
N SER A 84 -2.96 -10.54 -33.26
CA SER A 84 -3.11 -9.43 -32.31
C SER A 84 -2.47 -9.73 -30.96
N TYR A 85 -1.78 -8.75 -30.40
CA TYR A 85 -1.05 -8.88 -29.14
C TYR A 85 -1.61 -7.98 -28.04
N ALA A 86 -1.83 -6.70 -28.34
CA ALA A 86 -2.19 -5.67 -27.35
C ALA A 86 -3.28 -4.71 -27.90
N THR A 87 -4.28 -5.26 -28.59
CA THR A 87 -5.37 -4.45 -29.16
C THR A 87 -6.46 -4.10 -28.15
N THR A 88 -6.70 -4.97 -27.16
CA THR A 88 -7.63 -4.76 -26.05
C THR A 88 -7.03 -5.35 -24.78
N TRP A 89 -7.55 -4.96 -23.61
CA TRP A 89 -7.10 -5.51 -22.34
C TRP A 89 -7.35 -7.02 -22.24
N GLU A 90 -8.48 -7.49 -22.76
CA GLU A 90 -8.82 -8.91 -22.81
C GLU A 90 -7.78 -9.69 -23.63
N LYS A 91 -7.32 -9.11 -24.75
CA LYS A 91 -6.29 -9.76 -25.57
C LYS A 91 -4.93 -9.79 -24.90
N VAL A 92 -4.57 -8.72 -24.18
CA VAL A 92 -3.35 -8.68 -23.36
C VAL A 92 -3.41 -9.79 -22.31
N THR A 93 -4.49 -9.87 -21.54
CA THR A 93 -4.64 -10.89 -20.48
C THR A 93 -4.70 -12.30 -21.02
N GLU A 94 -5.36 -12.53 -22.17
CA GLU A 94 -5.41 -13.84 -22.83
C GLU A 94 -4.00 -14.31 -23.22
N ASN A 95 -3.18 -13.40 -23.77
CA ASN A 95 -1.81 -13.71 -24.15
C ASN A 95 -0.92 -13.99 -22.93
N ILE A 96 -1.09 -13.23 -21.84
CA ILE A 96 -0.39 -13.49 -20.57
C ILE A 96 -0.81 -14.84 -19.99
N TYR A 97 -2.11 -15.14 -19.97
CA TYR A 97 -2.62 -16.40 -19.42
C TYR A 97 -2.12 -17.64 -20.18
N ARG A 98 -1.93 -17.51 -21.51
CA ARG A 98 -1.37 -18.59 -22.35
C ARG A 98 0.14 -18.78 -22.21
N ASN A 99 0.84 -17.91 -21.51
CA ASN A 99 2.27 -18.06 -21.29
C ASN A 99 2.53 -19.25 -20.35
N GLU A 100 3.48 -20.12 -20.72
CA GLU A 100 3.89 -21.27 -19.91
C GLU A 100 4.46 -20.87 -18.54
N ASP A 101 5.11 -19.72 -18.46
CA ASP A 101 5.65 -19.15 -17.22
C ASP A 101 4.57 -18.40 -16.41
N PHE A 102 3.32 -18.42 -16.86
CA PHE A 102 2.16 -17.90 -16.14
C PHE A 102 1.08 -18.99 -15.98
N GLY A 103 0.20 -19.17 -16.97
CA GLY A 103 -0.91 -20.12 -16.88
C GLY A 103 -0.45 -21.58 -16.92
N GLY A 104 0.68 -21.86 -17.60
CA GLY A 104 1.31 -23.19 -17.54
C GLY A 104 1.74 -23.57 -16.11
N GLN A 105 2.05 -22.59 -15.26
CA GLN A 105 2.40 -22.85 -13.86
C GLN A 105 1.17 -23.13 -12.98
N LEU A 106 0.01 -22.51 -13.27
CA LEU A 106 -1.25 -22.76 -12.55
C LEU A 106 -1.74 -24.21 -12.68
N ASN A 107 -1.33 -24.91 -13.73
CA ASN A 107 -1.71 -26.29 -13.98
C ASN A 107 -0.77 -27.33 -13.33
N LYS A 108 0.30 -26.88 -12.66
CA LYS A 108 1.24 -27.76 -11.97
C LYS A 108 0.82 -27.94 -10.53
N ASN A 109 0.47 -29.16 -10.16
CA ASN A 109 -0.04 -29.52 -8.82
C ASN A 109 0.77 -30.63 -8.14
N ASN A 110 1.24 -31.61 -8.90
CA ASN A 110 1.89 -32.85 -8.43
C ASN A 110 3.05 -32.75 -7.42
N TYR A 111 3.58 -31.54 -7.15
CA TYR A 111 4.68 -31.32 -6.22
C TYR A 111 4.23 -30.92 -4.81
N TYR A 112 2.98 -30.51 -4.60
CA TYR A 112 2.45 -30.11 -3.29
C TYR A 112 1.25 -30.93 -2.81
N GLU A 113 0.56 -31.69 -3.68
CA GLU A 113 -0.73 -32.33 -3.37
C GLU A 113 -0.71 -33.12 -2.07
N ALA A 114 0.29 -33.98 -1.87
CA ALA A 114 0.39 -34.79 -0.66
C ALA A 114 0.60 -33.98 0.62
N ASP A 115 1.30 -32.85 0.54
CA ASP A 115 1.51 -31.96 1.69
C ASP A 115 0.23 -31.16 1.98
N LEU A 116 -0.45 -30.70 0.93
CA LEU A 116 -1.71 -29.98 1.00
C LEU A 116 -2.85 -30.84 1.56
N ASP A 117 -3.01 -32.07 1.07
CA ASP A 117 -4.04 -33.01 1.54
C ASP A 117 -3.89 -33.30 3.04
N ARG A 118 -2.65 -33.40 3.51
CA ARG A 118 -2.34 -33.59 4.95
C ARG A 118 -2.67 -32.35 5.78
N LEU A 119 -2.39 -31.17 5.24
CA LEU A 119 -2.68 -29.88 5.90
C LEU A 119 -4.20 -29.70 6.11
N LEU A 120 -5.01 -30.16 5.14
CA LEU A 120 -6.45 -29.88 5.09
C LEU A 120 -7.33 -30.96 5.73
N VAL A 121 -6.78 -32.03 6.31
CA VAL A 121 -7.55 -33.17 6.87
C VAL A 121 -8.65 -32.74 7.84
N ASN A 122 -8.40 -31.69 8.64
CA ASN A 122 -9.32 -31.20 9.65
C ASN A 122 -9.99 -29.86 9.27
N ALA A 123 -9.79 -29.36 8.05
CA ALA A 123 -10.40 -28.10 7.63
C ALA A 123 -11.92 -28.29 7.46
N THR A 124 -12.70 -27.43 8.12
CA THR A 124 -14.16 -27.57 8.22
C THR A 124 -14.95 -26.54 7.42
N SER A 125 -14.27 -25.53 6.88
CA SER A 125 -14.88 -24.43 6.12
C SER A 125 -13.95 -23.86 5.07
N ASP A 126 -14.50 -23.23 4.03
CA ASP A 126 -13.72 -22.54 2.99
C ASP A 126 -12.79 -21.48 3.58
N LYS A 127 -13.26 -20.73 4.58
CA LYS A 127 -12.44 -19.72 5.28
C LYS A 127 -11.22 -20.34 5.96
N GLU A 128 -11.42 -21.44 6.68
CA GLU A 128 -10.32 -22.16 7.34
C GLU A 128 -9.35 -22.74 6.30
N THR A 129 -9.86 -23.32 5.22
CA THR A 129 -9.07 -23.84 4.10
C THR A 129 -8.22 -22.74 3.46
N ILE A 130 -8.80 -21.58 3.17
CA ILE A 130 -8.09 -20.43 2.58
C ILE A 130 -6.95 -19.98 3.49
N GLN A 131 -7.24 -19.77 4.78
CA GLN A 131 -6.23 -19.30 5.74
C GLN A 131 -5.09 -20.31 5.90
N LEU A 132 -5.39 -21.61 6.03
CA LEU A 132 -4.37 -22.67 6.14
C LEU A 132 -3.45 -22.70 4.92
N ILE A 133 -4.01 -22.63 3.71
CA ILE A 133 -3.23 -22.63 2.48
C ILE A 133 -2.38 -21.36 2.37
N PHE A 134 -2.97 -20.21 2.70
CA PHE A 134 -2.28 -18.93 2.65
C PHE A 134 -1.06 -18.89 3.58
N ASP A 135 -1.23 -19.31 4.83
CA ASP A 135 -0.13 -19.40 5.81
C ASP A 135 0.89 -20.47 5.42
N PHE A 136 0.45 -21.59 4.84
CA PHE A 136 1.35 -22.63 4.35
C PHE A 136 2.27 -22.13 3.24
N VAL A 137 1.73 -21.47 2.21
CA VAL A 137 2.56 -20.92 1.11
C VAL A 137 3.57 -19.90 1.64
N LYS A 138 3.12 -18.97 2.50
CA LYS A 138 3.98 -17.95 3.11
C LYS A 138 5.14 -18.56 3.92
N SER A 139 4.88 -19.63 4.65
CA SER A 139 5.92 -20.32 5.43
C SER A 139 6.83 -21.21 4.57
N LYS A 140 6.32 -21.70 3.43
CA LYS A 140 7.02 -22.64 2.56
C LYS A 140 8.01 -21.97 1.61
N VAL A 141 7.66 -20.82 1.03
CA VAL A 141 8.45 -20.15 -0.01
C VAL A 141 8.67 -18.69 0.36
N LYS A 142 9.93 -18.28 0.51
CA LYS A 142 10.31 -16.89 0.75
C LYS A 142 10.47 -16.13 -0.57
N TRP A 143 10.04 -14.88 -0.57
CA TRP A 143 10.25 -14.01 -1.72
C TRP A 143 11.74 -13.68 -1.90
N ASN A 144 12.21 -13.72 -3.14
CA ASN A 144 13.59 -13.44 -3.54
C ASN A 144 13.84 -11.99 -3.99
N ASP A 145 12.95 -11.07 -3.61
CA ASP A 145 12.95 -9.65 -3.99
C ASP A 145 12.74 -9.35 -5.50
N TYR A 146 12.55 -10.37 -6.35
CA TYR A 146 12.26 -10.17 -7.77
C TYR A 146 10.77 -9.92 -8.02
N ILE A 147 10.46 -8.82 -8.69
CA ILE A 147 9.11 -8.43 -9.10
C ILE A 147 8.85 -8.89 -10.54
N GLY A 148 7.76 -9.64 -10.72
CA GLY A 148 7.29 -10.05 -12.04
C GLY A 148 5.95 -10.78 -11.93
N TYR A 149 5.12 -10.71 -12.97
CA TYR A 149 3.90 -11.52 -13.04
C TYR A 149 4.16 -12.94 -13.59
N THR A 150 5.31 -13.19 -14.23
CA THR A 150 5.73 -14.51 -14.70
C THR A 150 6.71 -15.18 -13.75
N SER A 151 6.61 -16.49 -13.62
CA SER A 151 7.53 -17.35 -12.89
C SER A 151 8.94 -17.28 -13.48
N GLU A 152 9.96 -17.11 -12.64
CA GLU A 152 11.36 -17.09 -13.07
C GLU A 152 11.95 -18.50 -13.12
N ASN A 153 11.71 -19.28 -12.07
CA ASN A 153 12.34 -20.58 -11.83
C ASN A 153 11.39 -21.77 -12.05
N GLY A 154 10.08 -21.51 -12.17
CA GLY A 154 9.01 -22.50 -12.14
C GLY A 154 8.52 -22.77 -10.72
N VAL A 155 7.19 -22.80 -10.52
CA VAL A 155 6.56 -22.98 -9.19
C VAL A 155 7.03 -24.24 -8.46
N LYS A 156 7.30 -25.33 -9.20
CA LYS A 156 7.83 -26.59 -8.64
C LYS A 156 9.24 -26.44 -8.06
N LYS A 157 10.09 -25.67 -8.74
CA LYS A 157 11.47 -25.43 -8.28
C LYS A 157 11.45 -24.51 -7.06
N ALA A 158 10.65 -23.44 -7.11
CA ALA A 158 10.47 -22.54 -5.98
C ALA A 158 9.96 -23.26 -4.72
N TYR A 159 8.99 -24.18 -4.86
CA TYR A 159 8.51 -25.00 -3.73
C TYR A 159 9.59 -25.90 -3.13
N LYS A 160 10.43 -26.50 -3.99
CA LYS A 160 11.53 -27.39 -3.56
C LYS A 160 12.65 -26.62 -2.86
N GLU A 161 13.00 -25.45 -3.38
CA GLU A 161 14.11 -24.62 -2.88
C GLU A 161 13.68 -23.70 -1.73
N GLY A 162 12.38 -23.47 -1.57
CA GLY A 162 11.81 -22.59 -0.54
C GLY A 162 12.03 -21.10 -0.82
N VAL A 163 12.36 -20.73 -2.05
CA VAL A 163 12.61 -19.35 -2.49
C VAL A 163 12.06 -19.15 -3.91
N GLY A 164 11.41 -18.01 -4.18
CA GLY A 164 10.85 -17.71 -5.50
C GLY A 164 10.46 -16.25 -5.68
N ASN A 165 10.10 -15.85 -6.91
CA ASN A 165 9.61 -14.51 -7.19
C ASN A 165 8.12 -14.34 -6.86
N ILE A 166 7.56 -13.15 -7.09
CA ILE A 166 6.13 -12.85 -6.86
C ILE A 166 5.21 -13.87 -7.53
N ALA A 167 5.47 -14.19 -8.80
CA ALA A 167 4.66 -15.11 -9.58
C ALA A 167 4.81 -16.56 -9.12
N ASP A 168 6.03 -17.00 -8.79
CA ASP A 168 6.29 -18.33 -8.25
C ASP A 168 5.44 -18.60 -7.00
N ILE A 169 5.31 -17.58 -6.14
CA ILE A 169 4.58 -17.67 -4.88
C ILE A 169 3.07 -17.58 -5.11
N ASN A 170 2.59 -16.53 -5.78
CA ASN A 170 1.15 -16.28 -5.89
C ASN A 170 0.46 -17.22 -6.90
N LEU A 171 1.13 -17.66 -7.97
CA LEU A 171 0.56 -18.68 -8.87
C LEU A 171 0.47 -20.04 -8.18
N MET A 172 1.42 -20.37 -7.30
CA MET A 172 1.34 -21.57 -6.46
C MET A 172 0.19 -21.49 -5.47
N LEU A 173 -0.01 -20.36 -4.80
CA LEU A 173 -1.16 -20.11 -3.93
C LEU A 173 -2.48 -20.36 -4.67
N ILE A 174 -2.64 -19.79 -5.86
CA ILE A 174 -3.84 -19.98 -6.69
C ILE A 174 -4.01 -21.46 -7.05
N SER A 175 -2.94 -22.14 -7.46
CA SER A 175 -2.97 -23.56 -7.81
C SER A 175 -3.41 -24.45 -6.63
N MET A 176 -2.88 -24.20 -5.43
CA MET A 176 -3.27 -24.91 -4.20
C MET A 176 -4.73 -24.66 -3.82
N LEU A 177 -5.19 -23.41 -3.89
CA LEU A 177 -6.59 -23.06 -3.63
C LEU A 177 -7.54 -23.76 -4.61
N ARG A 178 -7.21 -23.76 -5.91
CA ARG A 178 -7.97 -24.48 -6.95
C ARG A 178 -8.00 -25.98 -6.72
N HIS A 179 -6.89 -26.57 -6.28
CA HIS A 179 -6.82 -27.98 -5.90
C HIS A 179 -7.83 -28.30 -4.79
N ALA A 180 -7.91 -27.43 -3.77
CA ALA A 180 -8.89 -27.48 -2.69
C ALA A 180 -10.31 -27.03 -3.08
N LYS A 181 -10.60 -26.87 -4.38
CA LYS A 181 -11.91 -26.46 -4.93
C LYS A 181 -12.37 -25.06 -4.55
N ILE A 182 -11.45 -24.21 -4.11
CA ILE A 182 -11.70 -22.78 -3.89
C ILE A 182 -11.55 -22.04 -5.22
N ASN A 183 -12.52 -21.18 -5.55
CA ASN A 183 -12.50 -20.37 -6.77
C ASN A 183 -11.46 -19.23 -6.66
N ALA A 184 -10.21 -19.55 -7.01
CA ALA A 184 -9.09 -18.63 -6.97
C ALA A 184 -8.62 -18.24 -8.38
N ASN A 185 -8.28 -16.97 -8.59
CA ASN A 185 -7.93 -16.42 -9.88
C ASN A 185 -6.78 -15.40 -9.75
N PRO A 186 -5.87 -15.32 -10.73
CA PRO A 186 -4.82 -14.31 -10.71
C PRO A 186 -5.38 -12.90 -10.97
N VAL A 187 -4.75 -11.92 -10.32
CA VAL A 187 -4.96 -10.49 -10.57
C VAL A 187 -3.63 -9.88 -10.98
N LEU A 188 -3.56 -9.38 -12.21
CA LEU A 188 -2.39 -8.63 -12.68
C LEU A 188 -2.42 -7.20 -12.14
N ILE A 189 -1.29 -6.72 -11.68
CA ILE A 189 -1.16 -5.38 -11.07
C ILE A 189 0.01 -4.63 -11.71
N SER A 190 -0.20 -3.33 -11.91
CA SER A 190 0.86 -2.36 -12.10
C SER A 190 1.24 -1.81 -10.73
N THR A 191 2.44 -2.07 -10.23
CA THR A 191 2.87 -1.50 -8.94
C THR A 191 2.89 0.03 -9.02
N GLY A 192 2.85 0.70 -7.86
CA GLY A 192 2.92 2.17 -7.81
C GLY A 192 4.10 2.73 -8.63
N ASN A 193 5.26 2.08 -8.55
CA ASN A 193 6.47 2.45 -9.30
C ASN A 193 6.36 2.23 -10.82
N ASN A 194 5.56 1.26 -11.27
CA ASN A 194 5.30 1.02 -12.69
C ASN A 194 4.32 2.04 -13.29
N GLY A 195 3.58 2.74 -12.42
CA GLY A 195 2.61 3.76 -12.79
C GLY A 195 1.29 3.17 -13.23
N ILE A 196 0.44 3.99 -13.86
CA ILE A 196 -0.90 3.56 -14.29
C ILE A 196 -0.90 3.33 -15.80
N PRO A 197 -1.27 2.13 -16.28
CA PRO A 197 -1.37 1.89 -17.71
C PRO A 197 -2.59 2.62 -18.31
N LEU A 198 -2.35 3.39 -19.37
CA LEU A 198 -3.39 4.22 -20.01
C LEU A 198 -4.06 3.54 -21.21
N PHE A 199 -3.48 2.47 -21.72
CA PHE A 199 -3.96 1.73 -22.89
C PHE A 199 -3.52 0.27 -22.77
N PRO A 200 -4.14 -0.67 -23.51
CA PRO A 200 -3.75 -2.08 -23.49
C PRO A 200 -2.27 -2.29 -23.85
N THR A 201 -1.49 -2.82 -22.91
CA THR A 201 -0.06 -3.14 -23.10
C THR A 201 0.37 -4.31 -22.21
N GLN A 202 1.27 -5.16 -22.71
CA GLN A 202 1.85 -6.24 -21.89
C GLN A 202 2.79 -5.71 -20.80
N SER A 203 3.37 -4.53 -21.01
CA SER A 203 4.19 -3.83 -20.00
C SER A 203 3.35 -3.04 -19.00
N GLY A 204 2.03 -3.04 -19.15
CA GLY A 204 1.11 -2.39 -18.23
C GLY A 204 1.01 -3.08 -16.87
N PHE A 205 1.53 -4.29 -16.73
CA PHE A 205 1.55 -5.06 -15.49
C PHE A 205 2.97 -5.53 -15.19
N ASN A 206 3.31 -5.61 -13.91
CA ASN A 206 4.60 -6.14 -13.46
C ASN A 206 4.48 -7.00 -12.20
N TYR A 207 3.25 -7.31 -11.75
CA TYR A 207 2.99 -8.03 -10.51
C TYR A 207 1.74 -8.92 -10.65
N VAL A 208 1.64 -9.96 -9.82
CA VAL A 208 0.45 -10.82 -9.74
C VAL A 208 0.12 -11.18 -8.29
N ILE A 209 -1.16 -11.12 -7.93
CA ILE A 209 -1.70 -11.59 -6.64
C ILE A 209 -2.83 -12.59 -6.87
N CYS A 210 -3.36 -13.15 -5.78
CA CYS A 210 -4.49 -14.06 -5.79
C CYS A 210 -5.79 -13.35 -5.39
N ALA A 211 -6.86 -13.56 -6.15
CA ALA A 211 -8.22 -13.22 -5.79
C ALA A 211 -9.03 -14.51 -5.56
N VAL A 212 -9.65 -14.64 -4.40
CA VAL A 212 -10.62 -15.70 -4.11
C VAL A 212 -12.02 -15.12 -4.24
N GLN A 213 -12.82 -15.71 -5.12
CA GLN A 213 -14.22 -15.34 -5.31
C GLN A 213 -15.06 -16.00 -4.22
N LEU A 214 -15.69 -15.18 -3.39
CA LEU A 214 -16.72 -15.57 -2.43
C LEU A 214 -18.10 -15.15 -2.98
N ASP A 215 -19.18 -15.61 -2.34
CA ASP A 215 -20.56 -15.41 -2.83
C ASP A 215 -20.91 -13.94 -3.13
N GLN A 216 -20.46 -13.00 -2.28
CA GLN A 216 -20.80 -11.58 -2.39
C GLN A 216 -19.58 -10.65 -2.42
N SER A 217 -18.36 -11.20 -2.39
CA SER A 217 -17.14 -10.40 -2.29
C SER A 217 -15.94 -11.11 -2.92
N ILE A 218 -14.86 -10.35 -3.09
CA ILE A 218 -13.57 -10.86 -3.52
C ILE A 218 -12.61 -10.68 -2.35
N LEU A 219 -11.92 -11.76 -1.99
CA LEU A 219 -10.83 -11.76 -1.02
C LEU A 219 -9.50 -11.68 -1.76
N LEU A 220 -8.68 -10.68 -1.44
CA LEU A 220 -7.37 -10.48 -2.06
C LEU A 220 -6.26 -10.99 -1.15
N LEU A 221 -5.34 -11.78 -1.72
CA LEU A 221 -4.26 -12.44 -1.01
C LEU A 221 -2.93 -12.23 -1.75
N ASP A 222 -1.88 -11.89 -1.00
CA ASP A 222 -0.50 -11.86 -1.50
C ASP A 222 0.41 -12.62 -0.53
N ALA A 223 0.83 -13.82 -0.94
CA ALA A 223 1.66 -14.69 -0.10
C ALA A 223 3.16 -14.36 -0.19
N SER A 224 3.55 -13.37 -1.00
CA SER A 224 4.96 -12.98 -1.11
C SER A 224 5.44 -12.12 0.06
N HIS A 225 4.54 -11.69 0.95
CA HIS A 225 4.83 -10.78 2.04
C HIS A 225 4.53 -11.42 3.40
N GLU A 226 5.55 -11.61 4.22
CA GLU A 226 5.48 -12.35 5.49
C GLU A 226 4.43 -11.81 6.45
N ASN A 227 4.32 -10.48 6.56
CA ASN A 227 3.38 -9.83 7.49
C ASN A 227 2.01 -9.50 6.86
N ALA A 228 1.78 -9.77 5.57
CA ALA A 228 0.50 -9.50 4.94
C ALA A 228 -0.57 -10.48 5.44
N LYS A 229 -1.78 -9.98 5.67
CA LYS A 229 -2.96 -10.80 5.97
C LYS A 229 -3.98 -10.67 4.84
N GLU A 230 -5.07 -11.42 4.93
CA GLU A 230 -6.21 -11.31 4.01
C GLU A 230 -6.65 -9.83 3.82
N ASN A 231 -6.84 -9.41 2.56
CA ASN A 231 -7.20 -8.04 2.16
C ASN A 231 -6.22 -6.92 2.56
N ILE A 232 -5.09 -7.24 3.20
CA ILE A 232 -4.02 -6.29 3.52
C ILE A 232 -2.82 -6.63 2.66
N LEU A 233 -2.80 -6.00 1.49
CA LEU A 233 -1.78 -6.20 0.47
C LEU A 233 -0.54 -5.35 0.77
N PRO A 234 0.65 -5.68 0.24
CA PRO A 234 1.80 -4.81 0.33
C PRO A 234 1.53 -3.43 -0.29
N LYS A 235 1.94 -2.32 0.35
CA LYS A 235 1.67 -0.95 -0.14
C LYS A 235 2.07 -0.72 -1.61
N ARG A 236 3.12 -1.39 -2.08
CA ARG A 236 3.61 -1.31 -3.47
C ARG A 236 2.57 -1.70 -4.53
N VAL A 237 1.57 -2.49 -4.18
CA VAL A 237 0.50 -2.92 -5.11
C VAL A 237 -0.78 -2.09 -4.99
N LEU A 238 -0.86 -1.17 -4.03
CA LEU A 238 -2.02 -0.27 -3.86
C LEU A 238 -1.97 0.86 -4.88
N ASN A 239 -2.30 0.52 -6.13
CA ASN A 239 -2.26 1.43 -7.28
C ASN A 239 -3.60 1.39 -8.03
N TRP A 240 -4.67 1.71 -7.29
CA TRP A 240 -6.06 1.85 -7.75
C TRP A 240 -6.73 0.55 -8.17
N GLN A 241 -6.32 -0.06 -9.27
CA GLN A 241 -7.02 -1.20 -9.85
C GLN A 241 -6.07 -2.30 -10.33
N GLY A 242 -6.54 -3.53 -10.23
CA GLY A 242 -5.90 -4.73 -10.77
C GLY A 242 -6.79 -5.39 -11.81
N ARG A 243 -6.20 -6.18 -12.71
CA ARG A 243 -6.92 -6.90 -13.76
C ARG A 243 -7.05 -8.36 -13.37
N LEU A 244 -8.24 -8.75 -12.91
CA LEU A 244 -8.61 -10.14 -12.63
C LEU A 244 -8.69 -10.94 -13.93
N ILE A 245 -8.15 -12.16 -13.94
CA ILE A 245 -8.21 -13.08 -15.09
C ILE A 245 -8.81 -14.41 -14.62
N ARG A 246 -9.92 -14.83 -15.25
CA ARG A 246 -10.63 -16.06 -14.93
C ARG A 246 -10.23 -17.20 -15.86
N GLU A 247 -10.50 -18.44 -15.43
CA GLU A 247 -10.18 -19.65 -16.22
C GLU A 247 -10.89 -19.71 -17.58
N ASP A 248 -12.10 -19.13 -17.66
CA ASP A 248 -12.88 -19.04 -18.89
C ASP A 248 -12.32 -18.01 -19.90
N GLY A 249 -11.22 -17.34 -19.54
CA GLY A 249 -10.56 -16.32 -20.35
C GLY A 249 -11.17 -14.92 -20.22
N THR A 250 -12.25 -14.76 -19.44
CA THR A 250 -12.78 -13.43 -19.13
C THR A 250 -11.84 -12.69 -18.17
N SER A 251 -11.86 -11.36 -18.24
CA SER A 251 -11.09 -10.51 -17.34
C SER A 251 -11.85 -9.24 -17.01
N ASP A 252 -11.58 -8.67 -15.84
CA ASP A 252 -12.23 -7.46 -15.37
C ASP A 252 -11.32 -6.64 -14.46
N TRP A 253 -11.60 -5.35 -14.32
CA TRP A 253 -10.93 -4.49 -13.36
C TRP A 253 -11.54 -4.68 -11.97
N ILE A 254 -10.69 -4.80 -10.96
CA ILE A 254 -11.09 -4.84 -9.55
C ILE A 254 -10.37 -3.73 -8.78
N ASN A 255 -11.04 -3.18 -7.77
CA ASN A 255 -10.45 -2.19 -6.88
C ASN A 255 -9.40 -2.86 -5.97
N LEU A 256 -8.24 -2.22 -5.83
CA LEU A 256 -7.18 -2.64 -4.91
C LEU A 256 -7.13 -1.77 -3.66
N ASN A 257 -7.73 -0.57 -3.71
CA ASN A 257 -7.63 0.38 -2.62
C ASN A 257 -8.47 -0.08 -1.42
N PRO A 258 -7.93 -0.03 -0.19
CA PRO A 258 -8.68 -0.38 1.01
C PRO A 258 -9.85 0.58 1.23
N GLU A 259 -11.02 0.04 1.58
CA GLU A 259 -12.21 0.84 1.87
C GLU A 259 -12.35 1.17 3.36
N SER A 260 -11.75 0.34 4.23
CA SER A 260 -11.78 0.53 5.67
C SER A 260 -10.54 1.24 6.17
N PRO A 261 -10.67 2.15 7.15
CA PRO A 261 -9.53 2.89 7.66
C PRO A 261 -8.60 2.02 8.48
N SER A 262 -7.31 2.25 8.32
CA SER A 262 -6.31 1.80 9.27
C SER A 262 -6.35 2.72 10.49
N GLN A 263 -6.55 2.12 11.66
CA GLN A 263 -6.84 2.85 12.89
C GLN A 263 -5.67 2.84 13.87
N GLU A 264 -5.34 4.03 14.37
CA GLU A 264 -4.53 4.23 15.57
C GLU A 264 -5.45 4.67 16.72
N MET A 265 -5.44 3.90 17.81
CA MET A 265 -6.13 4.25 19.04
C MET A 265 -5.14 4.38 20.18
N ILE A 266 -5.19 5.50 20.89
CA ILE A 266 -4.35 5.75 22.07
C ILE A 266 -5.25 6.13 23.23
N MET A 267 -5.11 5.42 24.34
CA MET A 267 -5.59 5.85 25.64
C MET A 267 -4.39 6.29 26.47
N LEU A 268 -4.36 7.57 26.81
CA LEU A 268 -3.31 8.21 27.60
C LEU A 268 -3.92 8.61 28.94
N ASN A 269 -3.32 8.15 30.04
CA ASN A 269 -3.68 8.59 31.39
C ASN A 269 -2.44 9.20 32.02
N TYR A 270 -2.52 10.40 32.58
CA TYR A 270 -1.37 11.00 33.27
C TYR A 270 -1.77 11.93 34.41
N VAL A 271 -0.81 12.12 35.31
CA VAL A 271 -0.86 13.00 36.47
C VAL A 271 0.41 13.83 36.54
N LEU A 272 0.34 14.97 37.23
CA LEU A 272 1.48 15.83 37.54
C LEU A 272 2.02 15.49 38.94
N ASP A 273 3.32 15.26 39.05
CA ASP A 273 3.98 15.11 40.34
C ASP A 273 4.19 16.47 41.04
N SER A 274 4.77 16.45 42.25
CA SER A 274 5.04 17.66 43.05
C SER A 274 6.05 18.62 42.44
N GLU A 275 6.82 18.17 41.44
CA GLU A 275 7.80 18.95 40.68
C GLU A 275 7.28 19.31 39.28
N TRP A 276 6.00 19.06 39.00
CA TRP A 276 5.35 19.24 37.70
C TRP A 276 5.92 18.37 36.57
N ASN A 277 6.62 17.28 36.90
CA ASN A 277 6.88 16.24 35.92
C ASN A 277 5.59 15.44 35.68
N ILE A 278 5.50 14.86 34.50
CA ILE A 278 4.33 14.09 34.09
C ILE A 278 4.65 12.61 34.22
N GLU A 279 3.84 11.90 34.98
CA GLU A 279 3.85 10.43 35.02
C GLU A 279 2.57 9.92 34.34
N GLY A 280 2.73 9.00 33.38
CA GLY A 280 1.59 8.53 32.63
C GLY A 280 1.70 7.11 32.11
N LYS A 281 0.57 6.62 31.62
CA LYS A 281 0.39 5.29 31.03
C LYS A 281 -0.26 5.41 29.67
N ILE A 282 0.27 4.67 28.72
CA ILE A 282 -0.29 4.56 27.37
C ILE A 282 -0.77 3.13 27.12
N HIS A 283 -1.97 3.03 26.58
CA HIS A 283 -2.46 1.86 25.88
C HIS A 283 -2.65 2.23 24.40
N LYS A 284 -1.86 1.63 23.51
CA LYS A 284 -1.91 1.91 22.08
C LYS A 284 -2.31 0.67 21.29
N ARG A 285 -3.19 0.86 20.30
CA ARG A 285 -3.67 -0.18 19.38
C ARG A 285 -3.55 0.28 17.94
N LEU A 286 -2.91 -0.53 17.10
CA LEU A 286 -2.74 -0.31 15.66
C LEU A 286 -3.43 -1.42 14.87
N THR A 287 -4.11 -1.07 13.77
CA THR A 287 -4.84 -2.03 12.92
C THR A 287 -4.42 -1.95 11.47
N GLU A 288 -4.77 -2.99 10.71
CA GLU A 288 -4.62 -3.04 9.24
C GLU A 288 -3.22 -2.60 8.78
N TYR A 289 -3.10 -1.58 7.93
CA TYR A 289 -1.81 -1.15 7.37
C TYR A 289 -0.87 -0.57 8.43
N LEU A 290 -1.38 0.06 9.49
CA LEU A 290 -0.55 0.54 10.60
C LEU A 290 0.05 -0.63 11.39
N ALA A 291 -0.67 -1.75 11.50
CA ALA A 291 -0.16 -2.96 12.14
C ALA A 291 0.84 -3.70 11.23
N LEU A 292 0.62 -3.69 9.90
CA LEU A 292 1.57 -4.21 8.92
C LEU A 292 2.90 -3.43 9.01
N ASP A 293 2.84 -2.11 8.91
CA ASP A 293 3.99 -1.21 8.98
C ASP A 293 4.79 -1.42 10.27
N TYR A 294 4.09 -1.50 11.40
CA TYR A 294 4.73 -1.76 12.68
C TYR A 294 5.56 -3.06 12.66
N ARG A 295 5.00 -4.15 12.11
CA ARG A 295 5.69 -5.45 12.07
C ARG A 295 6.89 -5.43 11.13
N ASP A 296 6.77 -4.74 10.00
CA ASP A 296 7.85 -4.62 9.02
C ASP A 296 9.01 -3.79 9.58
N GLU A 297 8.71 -2.66 10.22
CA GLU A 297 9.71 -1.75 10.79
C GLU A 297 10.37 -2.27 12.06
N ASN A 298 9.73 -3.21 12.77
CA ASN A 298 10.22 -3.76 14.03
C ASN A 298 10.60 -5.25 13.92
N LYS A 299 10.77 -5.75 12.70
CA LYS A 299 11.24 -7.12 12.48
C LYS A 299 12.61 -7.33 13.12
N GLY A 300 12.66 -8.23 14.11
CA GLY A 300 13.89 -8.53 14.85
C GLY A 300 14.39 -7.40 15.76
N ALA A 301 13.55 -6.39 16.04
CA ALA A 301 13.91 -5.32 16.96
C ALA A 301 14.02 -5.83 18.41
N THR A 302 14.98 -5.30 19.16
CA THR A 302 15.08 -5.52 20.61
C THR A 302 14.18 -4.55 21.36
N SER A 303 13.85 -4.87 22.61
CA SER A 303 13.09 -3.96 23.49
C SER A 303 13.78 -2.60 23.66
N GLU A 304 15.11 -2.57 23.71
CA GLU A 304 15.89 -1.31 23.76
C GLU A 304 15.72 -0.47 22.49
N THR A 305 15.72 -1.11 21.32
CA THR A 305 15.46 -0.42 20.04
C THR A 305 14.05 0.15 20.00
N GLN A 306 13.07 -0.60 20.51
CA GLN A 306 11.68 -0.16 20.60
C GLN A 306 11.53 1.03 21.55
N ILE A 307 12.14 0.98 22.73
CA ILE A 307 12.18 2.09 23.70
C ILE A 307 12.75 3.35 23.04
N ARG A 308 13.91 3.25 22.39
CA ARG A 308 14.54 4.39 21.71
C ARG A 308 13.63 5.03 20.65
N LYS A 309 12.91 4.23 19.85
CA LYS A 309 11.93 4.74 18.87
C LYS A 309 10.74 5.43 19.56
N LEU A 310 10.32 4.94 20.72
CA LEU A 310 9.27 5.58 21.52
C LEU A 310 9.74 6.89 22.15
N GLU A 311 11.04 7.06 22.42
CA GLU A 311 11.61 8.30 22.98
C GLU A 311 12.00 9.34 21.92
N GLU A 312 12.30 8.89 20.69
CA GLU A 312 12.76 9.74 19.59
C GLU A 312 11.76 10.88 19.29
N ASN A 313 12.30 12.11 19.24
CA ASN A 313 11.60 13.38 18.98
C ASN A 313 10.38 13.62 19.91
N LYS A 314 10.44 13.17 21.18
CA LYS A 314 9.35 13.35 22.16
C LYS A 314 9.80 14.07 23.43
N GLY A 315 10.84 14.90 23.30
CA GLY A 315 11.39 15.66 24.42
C GLY A 315 12.13 14.78 25.43
N ASN A 316 12.09 15.18 26.70
CA ASN A 316 12.77 14.48 27.79
C ASN A 316 11.85 13.40 28.40
N ILE A 317 11.43 12.47 27.55
CA ILE A 317 10.61 11.32 27.92
C ILE A 317 11.50 10.12 28.27
N GLU A 318 11.14 9.41 29.32
CA GLU A 318 11.71 8.13 29.73
C GLU A 318 10.61 7.07 29.68
N ILE A 319 10.81 6.00 28.90
CA ILE A 319 9.84 4.92 28.74
C ILE A 319 10.13 3.79 29.74
N LEU A 320 9.09 3.34 30.43
CA LEU A 320 9.14 2.32 31.48
C LEU A 320 8.12 1.22 31.20
N ASN A 321 8.39 0.01 31.71
CA ASN A 321 7.42 -1.11 31.75
C ASN A 321 6.71 -1.42 30.41
N ILE A 322 7.45 -1.50 29.31
CA ILE A 322 6.88 -1.83 28.00
C ILE A 322 6.35 -3.27 27.93
N GLU A 323 5.10 -3.43 27.50
CA GLU A 323 4.46 -4.71 27.23
C GLU A 323 3.88 -4.70 25.81
N LEU A 324 4.37 -5.58 24.94
CA LEU A 324 3.88 -5.75 23.57
C LEU A 324 3.08 -7.04 23.43
N LYS A 325 1.98 -6.98 22.68
CA LYS A 325 1.10 -8.11 22.39
C LYS A 325 0.88 -8.27 20.90
N ASP A 326 0.74 -9.53 20.50
CA ASP A 326 0.34 -9.95 19.15
C ASP A 326 1.30 -9.50 18.02
N GLU A 327 2.57 -9.22 18.34
CA GLU A 327 3.62 -8.85 17.37
C GLU A 327 3.73 -9.87 16.23
N ASN A 328 3.73 -11.16 16.58
CA ASN A 328 3.84 -12.26 15.63
C ASN A 328 2.49 -12.79 15.14
N ASN A 329 1.36 -12.26 15.63
CA ASN A 329 0.03 -12.69 15.21
C ASN A 329 -0.56 -11.72 14.19
N ILE A 330 -0.27 -11.95 12.91
CA ILE A 330 -0.67 -11.09 11.78
C ILE A 330 -2.18 -10.84 11.69
N ASN A 331 -3.00 -11.76 12.21
CA ASN A 331 -4.45 -11.68 12.15
C ASN A 331 -5.05 -10.81 13.27
N LYS A 332 -4.22 -10.31 14.18
CA LYS A 332 -4.61 -9.42 15.27
C LYS A 332 -4.01 -8.02 15.14
N PRO A 333 -4.64 -7.01 15.75
CA PRO A 333 -4.05 -5.70 15.96
C PRO A 333 -2.73 -5.80 16.74
N ILE A 334 -1.83 -4.85 16.53
CA ILE A 334 -0.70 -4.63 17.45
C ILE A 334 -1.22 -3.87 18.65
N VAL A 335 -0.86 -4.34 19.85
CA VAL A 335 -1.16 -3.66 21.11
C VAL A 335 0.13 -3.49 21.89
N TYR A 336 0.40 -2.29 22.36
CA TYR A 336 1.50 -2.07 23.29
C TYR A 336 1.11 -1.09 24.40
N ASN A 337 1.52 -1.47 25.61
CA ASN A 337 1.34 -0.72 26.83
C ASN A 337 2.71 -0.26 27.31
N TYR A 338 2.79 0.95 27.85
CA TYR A 338 3.98 1.40 28.57
C TYR A 338 3.63 2.51 29.54
N ASP A 339 4.47 2.61 30.57
CA ASP A 339 4.50 3.76 31.46
C ASP A 339 5.54 4.76 30.94
N PHE A 340 5.40 6.03 31.27
CA PHE A 340 6.41 7.03 30.93
C PHE A 340 6.55 8.09 32.01
N LYS A 341 7.73 8.70 32.05
CA LYS A 341 7.98 9.96 32.75
C LYS A 341 8.39 11.01 31.74
N LEU A 342 7.78 12.20 31.80
CA LEU A 342 8.12 13.32 30.92
C LEU A 342 8.47 14.53 31.77
N LYS A 343 9.69 15.05 31.58
CA LYS A 343 10.16 16.29 32.22
C LYS A 343 9.95 17.49 31.31
N ASN A 344 9.79 18.67 31.91
CA ASN A 344 9.59 19.94 31.19
C ASN A 344 8.37 19.95 30.25
N GLY A 345 7.34 19.17 30.57
CA GLY A 345 6.08 19.13 29.81
C GLY A 345 5.06 20.20 30.25
N VAL A 346 5.39 20.96 31.29
CA VAL A 346 4.54 22.00 31.90
C VAL A 346 5.36 23.26 32.10
N ASP A 347 4.80 24.40 31.70
CA ASP A 347 5.35 25.72 31.99
C ASP A 347 4.64 26.33 33.21
N GLU A 348 5.40 26.64 34.27
CA GLU A 348 4.89 27.38 35.44
C GLU A 348 5.18 28.88 35.29
N ILE A 349 4.15 29.70 35.14
CA ILE A 349 4.26 31.16 34.99
C ILE A 349 3.28 31.85 35.92
N GLY A 350 3.80 32.57 36.92
CA GLY A 350 2.97 33.33 37.86
C GLY A 350 2.03 32.47 38.71
N GLY A 351 2.44 31.23 39.05
CA GLY A 351 1.63 30.28 39.82
C GLY A 351 0.51 29.59 39.02
N LYS A 352 0.52 29.75 37.70
CA LYS A 352 -0.34 29.03 36.75
C LYS A 352 0.47 27.98 36.00
N LEU A 353 -0.16 26.85 35.70
CA LEU A 353 0.45 25.74 34.95
C LEU A 353 -0.14 25.72 33.54
N TYR A 354 0.73 25.77 32.53
CA TYR A 354 0.36 25.67 31.12
C TYR A 354 0.86 24.33 30.60
N LEU A 355 -0.04 23.54 30.02
CA LEU A 355 0.33 22.24 29.45
C LEU A 355 -0.51 21.90 28.22
N SER A 356 0.10 21.21 27.25
CA SER A 356 -0.62 20.64 26.11
C SER A 356 -1.28 19.32 26.52
N PRO A 357 -2.61 19.17 26.40
CA PRO A 357 -3.30 17.92 26.75
C PRO A 357 -2.77 16.68 26.02
N LEU A 358 -2.27 16.85 24.80
CA LEU A 358 -1.77 15.74 23.98
C LEU A 358 -0.30 15.39 24.26
N LEU A 359 0.43 16.22 25.02
CA LEU A 359 1.86 16.03 25.28
C LEU A 359 2.63 15.79 23.96
N PHE A 360 3.33 14.66 23.87
CA PHE A 360 4.10 14.22 22.71
C PHE A 360 3.27 13.52 21.62
N LEU A 361 1.94 13.39 21.78
CA LEU A 361 1.07 12.80 20.76
C LEU A 361 0.71 13.80 19.65
N ASN A 362 0.91 15.10 19.88
CA ASN A 362 0.73 16.10 18.83
C ASN A 362 1.85 15.95 17.79
N LYS A 363 1.50 16.01 16.50
CA LYS A 363 2.48 15.94 15.42
C LYS A 363 3.23 17.27 15.31
N GLU A 364 4.55 17.21 15.15
CA GLU A 364 5.41 18.40 15.21
C GLU A 364 5.08 19.46 14.17
N GLU A 365 4.71 19.10 12.93
CA GLU A 365 4.40 20.09 11.88
C GLU A 365 3.34 19.65 10.85
N ASN A 366 2.54 20.60 10.39
CA ASN A 366 1.64 20.43 9.23
C ASN A 366 2.47 20.33 7.93
N PRO A 367 2.40 19.20 7.18
CA PRO A 367 3.18 19.04 5.95
C PRO A 367 2.64 19.85 4.76
N PHE A 368 1.42 20.38 4.83
CA PHE A 368 0.75 21.06 3.72
C PHE A 368 0.88 22.59 3.84
N LYS A 369 2.08 23.11 3.57
CA LYS A 369 2.38 24.56 3.70
C LYS A 369 2.25 25.35 2.39
N GLN A 370 2.30 24.68 1.23
CA GLN A 370 2.29 25.31 -0.10
C GLN A 370 0.97 26.05 -0.38
N ASP A 371 0.99 27.09 -1.20
CA ASP A 371 -0.24 27.85 -1.57
C ASP A 371 -1.04 27.17 -2.69
N SER A 372 -0.37 26.36 -3.51
CA SER A 372 -0.98 25.57 -4.57
C SER A 372 -0.14 24.33 -4.83
N ARG A 373 -0.73 23.37 -5.54
CA ARG A 373 -0.06 22.13 -5.95
C ARG A 373 -0.25 21.85 -7.43
N LEU A 374 0.73 21.17 -8.01
CA LEU A 374 0.62 20.65 -9.38
C LEU A 374 0.15 19.20 -9.39
N TYR A 375 0.48 18.44 -8.34
CA TYR A 375 0.18 17.02 -8.23
C TYR A 375 -0.80 16.73 -7.10
N PRO A 376 -1.68 15.73 -7.27
CA PRO A 376 -2.60 15.31 -6.22
C PRO A 376 -1.86 14.75 -5.01
N ILE A 377 -2.54 14.78 -3.88
CA ILE A 377 -2.12 14.12 -2.65
C ILE A 377 -2.68 12.70 -2.64
N ASP A 378 -1.87 11.73 -2.25
CA ASP A 378 -2.23 10.31 -2.19
C ASP A 378 -1.77 9.70 -0.85
N PHE A 379 -2.72 9.41 0.04
CA PHE A 379 -2.49 8.72 1.32
C PHE A 379 -2.47 7.20 1.20
N ILE A 380 -2.69 6.64 0.01
CA ILE A 380 -2.72 5.21 -0.31
C ILE A 380 -3.92 4.46 0.31
N TYR A 381 -4.25 4.70 1.59
CA TYR A 381 -5.37 4.07 2.29
C TYR A 381 -6.03 5.01 3.31
N PRO A 382 -7.31 4.79 3.66
CA PRO A 382 -8.01 5.62 4.63
C PRO A 382 -7.39 5.51 6.03
N ILE A 383 -7.38 6.62 6.77
CA ILE A 383 -6.77 6.67 8.11
C ILE A 383 -7.77 7.15 9.15
N ALA A 384 -7.67 6.59 10.36
CA ALA A 384 -8.43 7.07 11.52
C ALA A 384 -7.58 7.06 12.78
N ASN A 385 -7.48 8.21 13.45
CA ASN A 385 -6.80 8.35 14.72
C ASN A 385 -7.82 8.70 15.79
N LYS A 386 -7.73 8.03 16.95
CA LYS A 386 -8.55 8.33 18.11
C LYS A 386 -7.70 8.37 19.37
N TYR A 387 -7.64 9.53 20.00
CA TYR A 387 -6.93 9.74 21.24
C TYR A 387 -7.93 10.01 22.36
N ILE A 388 -7.84 9.24 23.43
CA ILE A 388 -8.58 9.45 24.67
C ILE A 388 -7.55 9.77 25.75
N VAL A 389 -7.55 11.02 26.20
CA VAL A 389 -6.63 11.50 27.22
C VAL A 389 -7.40 11.76 28.50
N ASN A 390 -6.98 11.13 29.59
CA ASN A 390 -7.48 11.40 30.93
C ASN A 390 -6.35 12.07 31.73
N ILE A 391 -6.64 13.25 32.28
CA ILE A 391 -5.70 14.07 33.03
C ILE A 391 -6.24 14.18 34.44
N GLU A 392 -5.48 13.70 35.42
CA GLU A 392 -5.77 13.93 36.83
C GLU A 392 -5.22 15.30 37.25
N LEU A 393 -6.09 16.15 37.79
CA LEU A 393 -5.70 17.49 38.21
C LEU A 393 -4.88 17.42 39.50
N PRO A 394 -3.78 18.18 39.61
CA PRO A 394 -2.98 18.19 40.83
C PRO A 394 -3.74 18.84 41.99
N ASP A 395 -3.45 18.38 43.20
CA ASP A 395 -4.09 18.87 44.41
C ASP A 395 -3.96 20.39 44.55
N GLY A 396 -5.08 21.04 44.86
CA GLY A 396 -5.14 22.49 45.02
C GLY A 396 -5.19 23.30 43.72
N TYR A 397 -5.26 22.66 42.54
CA TYR A 397 -5.48 23.34 41.26
C TYR A 397 -6.89 23.08 40.69
N ALA A 398 -7.38 24.02 39.89
CA ALA A 398 -8.59 23.93 39.10
C ALA A 398 -8.32 24.46 37.69
N VAL A 399 -9.17 24.09 36.74
CA VAL A 399 -9.08 24.59 35.35
C VAL A 399 -9.45 26.07 35.34
N GLU A 400 -8.54 26.93 34.89
CA GLU A 400 -8.82 28.34 34.64
C GLU A 400 -9.33 28.55 33.22
N SER A 401 -8.70 27.88 32.25
CA SER A 401 -9.15 27.87 30.86
C SER A 401 -8.75 26.57 30.16
N MET A 402 -9.58 26.14 29.21
CA MET A 402 -9.32 24.99 28.35
C MET A 402 -9.79 25.27 26.92
N PRO A 403 -9.25 24.53 25.93
CA PRO A 403 -9.71 24.61 24.54
C PRO A 403 -11.22 24.44 24.38
N GLU A 404 -11.83 25.17 23.45
CA GLU A 404 -13.24 24.96 23.10
C GLU A 404 -13.46 23.67 22.30
N ASN A 405 -14.64 23.07 22.47
CA ASN A 405 -15.03 21.88 21.72
C ASN A 405 -15.35 22.21 20.26
N ILE A 406 -14.79 21.44 19.32
CA ILE A 406 -15.08 21.62 17.89
C ILE A 406 -15.34 20.29 17.19
N LYS A 407 -16.12 20.37 16.11
CA LYS A 407 -16.34 19.33 15.12
C LYS A 407 -16.33 19.95 13.74
N VAL A 408 -15.50 19.42 12.85
CA VAL A 408 -15.36 19.89 11.48
C VAL A 408 -15.38 18.69 10.54
N GLU A 409 -16.09 18.82 9.43
CA GLU A 409 -16.17 17.82 8.37
C GLU A 409 -15.52 18.40 7.10
N LEU A 410 -14.68 17.61 6.46
CA LEU A 410 -14.10 17.92 5.15
C LEU A 410 -14.99 17.26 4.11
N ASN A 411 -15.88 18.04 3.49
CA ASN A 411 -16.99 17.50 2.69
C ASN A 411 -17.82 16.48 3.50
N VAL A 412 -19.05 16.17 3.11
CA VAL A 412 -19.96 15.39 3.98
C VAL A 412 -19.36 14.05 4.46
N TYR A 413 -18.47 13.42 3.66
CA TYR A 413 -17.89 12.11 3.97
C TYR A 413 -16.37 11.98 3.77
N ASP A 414 -15.66 12.99 3.26
CA ASP A 414 -14.25 12.83 2.88
C ASP A 414 -13.31 12.81 4.09
N GLY A 415 -13.64 13.57 5.13
CA GLY A 415 -12.91 13.58 6.39
C GLY A 415 -13.68 14.20 7.55
N LYS A 416 -13.21 13.93 8.77
CA LYS A 416 -13.80 14.43 10.01
C LYS A 416 -12.71 14.71 11.03
N PHE A 417 -12.84 15.82 11.73
CA PHE A 417 -12.05 16.14 12.91
C PHE A 417 -12.98 16.51 14.06
N SER A 418 -12.71 15.98 15.26
CA SER A 418 -13.38 16.42 16.48
C SER A 418 -12.42 16.50 17.65
N TYR A 419 -12.53 17.58 18.40
CA TYR A 419 -11.80 17.82 19.64
C TYR A 419 -12.82 18.08 20.74
N LEU A 420 -12.95 17.15 21.68
CA LEU A 420 -13.96 17.19 22.73
C LEU A 420 -13.29 17.04 24.10
N ILE A 421 -13.15 18.15 24.83
CA ILE A 421 -12.67 18.21 26.20
C ILE A 421 -13.82 18.47 27.18
N ARG A 422 -13.78 17.76 28.31
CA ARG A 422 -14.75 17.89 29.40
C ARG A 422 -14.02 17.87 30.74
N GLU A 423 -14.50 18.71 31.64
CA GLU A 423 -14.08 18.76 33.03
C GLU A 423 -15.09 18.05 33.92
N ASN A 424 -14.58 17.18 34.78
CA ASN A 424 -15.26 16.61 35.93
C ASN A 424 -14.50 17.06 37.19
N GLU A 425 -15.07 16.89 38.40
CA GLU A 425 -14.57 17.50 39.65
C GLU A 425 -13.04 17.50 39.86
N ASN A 426 -12.35 16.40 39.53
CA ASN A 426 -10.90 16.28 39.69
C ASN A 426 -10.15 15.87 38.40
N ASN A 427 -10.84 15.72 37.26
CA ASN A 427 -10.25 15.17 36.04
C ASN A 427 -10.70 15.93 34.79
N LEU A 428 -9.78 16.06 33.83
CA LEU A 428 -10.11 16.43 32.44
C LEU A 428 -10.10 15.18 31.56
N GLN A 429 -11.10 15.04 30.70
CA GLN A 429 -11.12 14.04 29.65
C GLN A 429 -11.17 14.72 28.29
N LEU A 430 -10.15 14.48 27.47
CA LEU A 430 -10.08 14.90 26.07
C LEU A 430 -10.27 13.69 25.15
N THR A 431 -11.17 13.82 24.17
CA THR A 431 -11.27 12.91 23.03
C THR A 431 -10.95 13.67 21.74
N VAL A 432 -9.93 13.22 21.03
CA VAL A 432 -9.60 13.69 19.67
C VAL A 432 -9.91 12.56 18.68
N GLU A 433 -10.68 12.86 17.65
CA GLU A 433 -10.89 11.95 16.52
C GLU A 433 -10.49 12.66 15.23
N PHE A 434 -9.65 12.02 14.42
CA PHE A 434 -9.30 12.46 13.07
C PHE A 434 -9.57 11.30 12.11
N VAL A 435 -10.39 11.49 11.10
CA VAL A 435 -10.72 10.49 10.09
C VAL A 435 -10.51 11.10 8.72
N LEU A 436 -9.83 10.38 7.84
CA LEU A 436 -9.69 10.73 6.43
C LEU A 436 -10.07 9.52 5.58
N ASN A 437 -11.23 9.59 4.95
CA ASN A 437 -11.75 8.54 4.05
C ASN A 437 -11.28 8.77 2.62
N LYS A 438 -11.17 10.04 2.20
CA LYS A 438 -10.66 10.39 0.87
C LYS A 438 -9.14 10.39 0.86
N THR A 439 -8.59 9.37 0.24
CA THR A 439 -7.14 9.16 0.17
C THR A 439 -6.49 9.90 -1.00
N PHE A 440 -7.28 10.30 -2.01
CA PHE A 440 -6.81 10.96 -3.21
C PHE A 440 -7.45 12.35 -3.34
N VAL A 441 -6.63 13.40 -3.26
CA VAL A 441 -7.09 14.81 -3.27
C VAL A 441 -6.52 15.50 -4.50
N LEU A 442 -7.40 16.03 -5.36
CA LEU A 442 -6.99 16.70 -6.59
C LEU A 442 -6.41 18.10 -6.28
N PRO A 443 -5.53 18.64 -7.15
CA PRO A 443 -5.03 20.01 -7.01
C PRO A 443 -6.13 21.08 -6.84
N SER A 444 -7.28 20.88 -7.50
CA SER A 444 -8.44 21.78 -7.39
C SER A 444 -9.10 21.78 -6.01
N GLU A 445 -8.89 20.75 -5.20
CA GLU A 445 -9.47 20.55 -3.87
C GLU A 445 -8.48 20.90 -2.75
N TYR A 446 -7.23 21.21 -3.12
CA TYR A 446 -6.11 21.33 -2.19
C TYR A 446 -6.33 22.39 -1.11
N ASN A 447 -6.86 23.56 -1.46
CA ASN A 447 -7.00 24.66 -0.49
C ASN A 447 -7.94 24.29 0.66
N GLN A 448 -9.10 23.70 0.35
CA GLN A 448 -10.04 23.22 1.36
C GLN A 448 -9.42 22.13 2.24
N PHE A 449 -8.70 21.20 1.63
CA PHE A 449 -7.99 20.14 2.34
C PHE A 449 -6.89 20.70 3.26
N LYS A 450 -6.10 21.66 2.77
CA LYS A 450 -5.04 22.37 3.52
C LYS A 450 -5.62 23.05 4.75
N GLU A 451 -6.72 23.78 4.60
CA GLU A 451 -7.41 24.46 5.70
C GLU A 451 -7.92 23.47 6.76
N PHE A 452 -8.56 22.37 6.34
CA PHE A 452 -9.00 21.32 7.25
C PHE A 452 -7.85 20.72 8.07
N PHE A 453 -6.72 20.41 7.41
CA PHE A 453 -5.53 19.91 8.08
C PHE A 453 -4.93 20.95 9.02
N ALA A 454 -4.75 22.19 8.57
CA ALA A 454 -4.21 23.27 9.39
C ALA A 454 -5.02 23.48 10.66
N LEU A 455 -6.34 23.58 10.55
CA LEU A 455 -7.24 23.70 11.69
C LEU A 455 -7.12 22.53 12.67
N SER A 456 -7.00 21.29 12.16
CA SER A 456 -6.83 20.12 13.03
C SER A 456 -5.50 20.15 13.82
N PHE A 457 -4.42 20.66 13.22
CA PHE A 457 -3.10 20.77 13.85
C PHE A 457 -3.02 21.93 14.84
N GLU A 458 -3.57 23.08 14.47
CA GLU A 458 -3.65 24.26 15.35
C GLU A 458 -4.46 23.92 16.59
N LYS A 459 -5.62 23.25 16.43
CA LYS A 459 -6.47 22.88 17.55
C LYS A 459 -5.80 21.91 18.52
N GLN A 460 -5.00 20.97 18.01
CA GLN A 460 -4.25 20.01 18.83
C GLN A 460 -3.07 20.65 19.57
N SER A 461 -2.68 21.87 19.19
CA SER A 461 -1.61 22.63 19.83
C SER A 461 -2.09 23.56 20.95
N GLU A 462 -3.40 23.71 21.14
CA GLU A 462 -3.95 24.55 22.21
C GLU A 462 -3.66 23.95 23.59
N GLN A 463 -3.34 24.83 24.55
CA GLN A 463 -2.98 24.45 25.92
C GLN A 463 -4.17 24.56 26.87
N ILE A 464 -4.11 23.81 27.97
CA ILE A 464 -4.93 24.05 29.16
C ILE A 464 -4.14 24.88 30.16
N VAL A 465 -4.86 25.69 30.94
CA VAL A 465 -4.30 26.52 32.01
C VAL A 465 -4.93 26.11 33.33
N LEU A 466 -4.10 25.73 34.29
CA LEU A 466 -4.51 25.41 35.65
C LEU A 466 -4.08 26.51 36.61
N ALA A 467 -4.98 26.91 37.51
CA ALA A 467 -4.71 27.90 38.55
C ALA A 467 -5.04 27.32 39.94
N ARG A 468 -4.42 27.86 40.99
CA ARG A 468 -4.73 27.44 42.36
C ARG A 468 -6.20 27.72 42.69
N LYS A 469 -6.85 26.75 43.36
CA LYS A 469 -8.20 26.91 43.91
C LYS A 469 -8.22 28.13 44.84
N GLN A 470 -9.19 29.02 44.65
CA GLN A 470 -9.43 30.09 45.62
C GLN A 470 -9.90 29.45 46.93
N GLN A 471 -9.17 29.67 48.02
CA GLN A 471 -9.65 29.32 49.36
C GLN A 471 -10.79 30.29 49.70
N ASN A 472 -12.02 29.79 49.74
CA ASN A 472 -13.15 30.51 50.34
C ASN A 472 -13.05 30.53 51.86
#